data_AF-A0A2N9AN10-F1
#
_entry.id   AF-A0A2N9AN10-F1
#
_cell.length_a   1.000
_cell.length_b   1.000
_cell.length_c   1.000
_cell.angle_alpha   90.00
_cell.angle_beta   90.00
_cell.angle_gamma   90.00
#
_symmetry.space_group_name_H-M   'P 1'
#
loop_
_entity.id
_entity.type
_entity.pdbx_description
1 polymer ?
#
loop_
_entity_poly.entity_id
_entity_poly.type
_entity_poly.pdbx_seq_one_letter_code
_entity_poly.pdbx_strand_id
1 'polypeptide(L)'
;MWLQEGCPVEALVALREALLDPAVFPDIGPAKELVLDDDRVAGFRFSRAEGEFVAIRQEKLSAVLGKTTAPAVLITALEEAGVIEGGHGARRGKQLHVRLISRANGCIVTKPRCLVMKADALAAFVEAAGRGRRSDEDAIVLA
;
A
#
# COMPACT_ATOMS: atom_id res chain seq x y z
N MET A 1 -12.88 3.48 -18.29
CA MET A 1 -12.33 2.92 -17.04
C MET A 1 -12.68 3.91 -15.95
N TRP A 2 -13.68 3.59 -15.13
CA TRP A 2 -14.39 4.52 -14.25
C TRP A 2 -13.55 4.81 -13.00
N LEU A 3 -13.39 6.09 -12.64
CA LEU A 3 -12.92 6.49 -11.31
C LEU A 3 -14.01 6.10 -10.32
N GLN A 4 -13.74 5.15 -9.43
CA GLN A 4 -14.72 4.60 -8.51
C GLN A 4 -15.11 5.63 -7.44
N GLU A 5 -16.41 5.89 -7.33
CA GLU A 5 -17.02 6.55 -6.18
C GLU A 5 -16.58 5.83 -4.89
N GLY A 6 -15.90 6.52 -3.97
CA GLY A 6 -15.71 6.04 -2.60
C GLY A 6 -14.29 5.98 -2.07
N CYS A 7 -13.23 6.07 -2.88
CA CYS A 7 -11.87 6.17 -2.33
C CYS A 7 -11.51 7.64 -2.04
N PRO A 8 -11.35 8.05 -0.77
CA PRO A 8 -11.06 9.45 -0.45
C PRO A 8 -9.69 9.86 -1.01
N VAL A 9 -9.69 10.94 -1.78
CA VAL A 9 -8.51 11.45 -2.49
C VAL A 9 -7.37 11.75 -1.53
N GLU A 10 -7.68 12.27 -0.35
CA GLU A 10 -6.71 12.57 0.70
C GLU A 10 -5.95 11.32 1.15
N ALA A 11 -6.63 10.16 1.22
CA ALA A 11 -5.98 8.90 1.59
C ALA A 11 -5.05 8.40 0.48
N LEU A 12 -5.41 8.63 -0.79
CA LEU A 12 -4.57 8.26 -1.93
C LEU A 12 -3.33 9.17 -2.03
N VAL A 13 -3.49 10.46 -1.76
CA VAL A 13 -2.37 11.40 -1.67
C VAL A 13 -1.45 11.02 -0.51
N ALA A 14 -2.01 10.75 0.67
CA ALA A 14 -1.22 10.33 1.84
C ALA A 14 -0.48 9.01 1.57
N LEU A 15 -1.13 8.03 0.93
CA LEU A 15 -0.47 6.80 0.52
C LEU A 15 0.65 7.08 -0.50
N ARG A 16 0.41 7.95 -1.50
CA ARG A 16 1.44 8.32 -2.49
C ARG A 16 2.67 8.90 -1.81
N GLU A 17 2.47 9.88 -0.93
CA GLU A 17 3.54 10.55 -0.21
C GLU A 17 4.30 9.58 0.69
N ALA A 18 3.58 8.72 1.42
CA ALA A 18 4.19 7.69 2.24
C ALA A 18 5.02 6.71 1.41
N LEU A 19 4.53 6.25 0.27
CA LEU A 19 5.29 5.38 -0.63
C LEU A 19 6.61 6.05 -1.05
N LEU A 20 6.64 7.36 -1.26
CA LEU A 20 7.87 8.08 -1.64
C LEU A 20 8.88 8.24 -0.49
N ASP A 21 8.48 8.04 0.78
CA ASP A 21 9.35 8.16 1.94
C ASP A 21 10.05 6.82 2.28
N PRO A 22 11.39 6.69 2.11
CA PRO A 22 12.13 5.48 2.44
C PRO A 22 12.13 5.13 3.94
N ALA A 23 11.84 6.09 4.82
CA ALA A 23 11.70 5.81 6.25
C ALA A 23 10.36 5.10 6.57
N VAL A 24 9.34 5.27 5.72
CA VAL A 24 8.02 4.63 5.88
C VAL A 24 7.93 3.35 5.05
N PHE A 25 8.49 3.36 3.84
CA PHE A 25 8.55 2.22 2.92
C PHE A 25 9.99 1.96 2.46
N PRO A 26 10.86 1.42 3.34
CA PRO A 26 12.21 1.04 2.98
C PRO A 26 12.21 -0.04 1.88
N ASP A 27 13.23 0.01 1.04
CA ASP A 27 13.51 -1.05 0.07
C ASP A 27 14.45 -2.08 0.67
N ILE A 28 14.00 -3.33 0.71
CA ILE A 28 14.79 -4.47 1.20
C ILE A 28 15.28 -5.37 0.07
N GLY A 29 14.95 -5.07 -1.18
CA GLY A 29 15.30 -5.88 -2.35
C GLY A 29 14.95 -7.36 -2.16
N PRO A 30 15.92 -8.29 -2.33
CA PRO A 30 15.69 -9.73 -2.14
C PRO A 30 15.84 -10.19 -0.67
N ALA A 31 16.09 -9.27 0.27
CA ALA A 31 16.34 -9.63 1.66
C ALA A 31 15.09 -10.25 2.31
N LYS A 32 15.33 -11.16 3.25
CA LYS A 32 14.28 -11.86 4.01
C LYS A 32 14.13 -11.31 5.43
N GLU A 33 14.81 -10.23 5.76
CA GLU A 33 14.81 -9.63 7.08
C GLU A 33 14.72 -8.11 6.95
N LEU A 34 13.90 -7.50 7.80
CA LEU A 34 13.76 -6.06 7.92
C LEU A 34 13.83 -5.69 9.40
N VAL A 35 14.78 -4.84 9.74
CA VAL A 35 14.92 -4.28 11.09
C VAL A 35 14.05 -3.02 11.18
N LEU A 36 13.20 -2.96 12.20
CA LEU A 36 12.35 -1.82 12.48
C LEU A 36 12.99 -1.04 13.63
N ASP A 37 13.66 0.07 13.29
CA ASP A 37 14.30 0.96 14.27
C ASP A 37 13.27 1.82 15.01
N ASP A 38 12.17 2.17 14.35
CA ASP A 38 11.01 2.84 14.95
C ASP A 38 9.68 2.31 14.40
N ASP A 39 8.56 2.83 14.91
CA ASP A 39 7.21 2.37 14.55
C ASP A 39 6.65 3.00 13.27
N ARG A 40 7.43 3.84 12.57
CA ARG A 40 7.00 4.58 11.36
C ARG A 40 6.93 3.69 10.12
N VAL A 41 7.68 2.60 10.08
CA VAL A 41 7.74 1.69 8.93
C VAL A 41 6.35 1.08 8.69
N ALA A 42 5.61 1.56 7.69
CA ALA A 42 4.27 1.05 7.41
C ALA A 42 4.29 -0.18 6.49
N GLY A 43 5.41 -0.44 5.84
CA GLY A 43 5.57 -1.52 4.88
C GLY A 43 6.99 -1.58 4.35
N PHE A 44 7.18 -2.23 3.21
CA PHE A 44 8.47 -2.33 2.56
C PHE A 44 8.32 -2.65 1.07
N ARG A 45 9.32 -2.25 0.29
CA ARG A 45 9.50 -2.69 -1.09
C ARG A 45 10.40 -3.92 -1.13
N PHE A 46 10.10 -4.85 -2.03
CA PHE A 46 10.90 -6.05 -2.18
C PHE A 46 10.78 -6.59 -3.61
N SER A 47 11.79 -7.36 -4.03
CA SER A 47 11.86 -7.92 -5.36
C SER A 47 11.66 -9.44 -5.35
N ARG A 48 11.02 -9.95 -6.42
CA ARG A 48 10.90 -11.38 -6.74
C ARG A 48 11.27 -11.60 -8.21
N ALA A 49 11.36 -12.87 -8.62
CA ALA A 49 11.60 -13.23 -10.02
C ALA A 49 10.56 -12.59 -10.98
N GLU A 50 9.31 -12.43 -10.54
CA GLU A 50 8.25 -11.82 -11.35
C GLU A 50 8.21 -10.26 -11.32
N GLY A 51 9.07 -9.58 -10.55
CA GLY A 51 9.20 -8.13 -10.53
C GLY A 51 9.30 -7.48 -9.14
N GLU A 52 8.99 -6.19 -9.10
CA GLU A 52 9.02 -5.35 -7.89
C GLU A 52 7.65 -5.26 -7.22
N PHE A 53 7.65 -5.32 -5.88
CA PHE A 53 6.44 -5.37 -5.07
C PHE A 53 6.50 -4.40 -3.90
N VAL A 54 5.31 -4.00 -3.47
CA VAL A 54 5.10 -3.27 -2.22
C VAL A 54 4.30 -4.15 -1.27
N ALA A 55 4.80 -4.33 -0.06
CA ALA A 55 4.10 -4.94 1.06
C ALA A 55 3.67 -3.86 2.05
N ILE A 56 2.38 -3.77 2.34
CA ILE A 56 1.85 -2.87 3.37
C ILE A 56 1.39 -3.67 4.59
N ARG A 57 1.86 -3.30 5.77
CA ARG A 57 1.40 -3.87 7.04
C ARG A 57 -0.01 -3.36 7.34
N GLN A 58 -1.00 -4.25 7.41
CA GLN A 58 -2.40 -3.85 7.55
C GLN A 58 -2.65 -3.08 8.84
N GLU A 59 -1.98 -3.45 9.93
CA GLU A 59 -2.08 -2.80 11.23
C GLU A 59 -1.51 -1.37 11.24
N LYS A 60 -0.72 -0.99 10.23
CA LYS A 60 -0.17 0.36 10.07
C LYS A 60 -0.86 1.21 9.03
N LEU A 61 -1.79 0.64 8.26
CA LEU A 61 -2.43 1.35 7.17
C LEU A 61 -3.16 2.60 7.68
N SER A 62 -3.85 2.54 8.82
CA SER A 62 -4.49 3.73 9.44
C SER A 62 -3.51 4.87 9.73
N ALA A 63 -2.26 4.56 10.08
CA ALA A 63 -1.26 5.58 10.37
C ALA A 63 -0.78 6.29 9.09
N VAL A 64 -0.78 5.57 7.96
CA VAL A 64 -0.43 6.12 6.64
C VAL A 64 -1.55 7.00 6.08
N LEU A 65 -2.80 6.56 6.20
CA LEU A 65 -3.95 7.26 5.58
C LEU A 65 -4.45 8.48 6.38
N GLY A 66 -3.92 8.69 7.58
CA GLY A 66 -4.41 9.72 8.49
C GLY A 66 -5.76 9.35 9.13
N LYS A 67 -6.25 10.23 10.01
CA LYS A 67 -7.43 9.96 10.87
C LYS A 67 -8.77 9.93 10.13
N THR A 68 -8.82 10.41 8.89
CA THR A 68 -10.09 10.69 8.19
C THR A 68 -10.61 9.52 7.36
N THR A 69 -9.78 8.51 7.07
CA THR A 69 -10.15 7.40 6.18
C THR A 69 -10.04 6.06 6.88
N ALA A 70 -11.13 5.29 6.84
CA ALA A 70 -11.10 3.90 7.28
C ALA A 70 -10.27 3.05 6.30
N PRO A 71 -9.26 2.29 6.76
CA PRO A 71 -8.43 1.45 5.90
C PRO A 71 -9.21 0.49 5.01
N ALA A 72 -10.37 0.02 5.47
CA ALA A 72 -11.23 -0.88 4.73
C ALA A 72 -11.68 -0.30 3.38
N VAL A 73 -11.92 1.01 3.30
CA VAL A 73 -12.37 1.69 2.08
C VAL A 73 -11.28 1.65 1.01
N LEU A 74 -10.05 1.99 1.37
CA LEU A 74 -8.92 1.92 0.45
C LEU A 74 -8.61 0.48 0.03
N ILE A 75 -8.68 -0.48 0.97
CA ILE A 75 -8.46 -1.89 0.65
C ILE A 75 -9.48 -2.36 -0.38
N THR A 76 -10.76 -2.05 -0.21
CA THR A 76 -11.80 -2.40 -1.18
C THR A 76 -11.53 -1.77 -2.56
N ALA A 77 -11.16 -0.49 -2.61
CA ALA A 77 -10.83 0.16 -3.89
C ALA A 77 -9.62 -0.50 -4.59
N LEU A 78 -8.59 -0.89 -3.84
CA LEU A 78 -7.42 -1.60 -4.38
C LEU A 78 -7.76 -3.03 -4.83
N GLU A 79 -8.67 -3.71 -4.14
CA GLU A 79 -9.18 -5.04 -4.53
C GLU A 79 -9.98 -4.97 -5.83
N GLU A 80 -10.93 -4.05 -5.92
CA GLU A 80 -11.79 -3.87 -7.09
C GLU A 80 -11.00 -3.42 -8.32
N ALA A 81 -9.95 -2.63 -8.13
CA ALA A 81 -9.01 -2.27 -9.19
C ALA A 81 -8.04 -3.40 -9.58
N GLY A 82 -8.06 -4.55 -8.90
CA GLY A 82 -7.19 -5.69 -9.19
C GLY A 82 -5.71 -5.44 -8.86
N VAL A 83 -5.40 -4.47 -8.01
CA VAL A 83 -4.03 -4.05 -7.68
C VAL A 83 -3.40 -4.96 -6.61
N ILE A 84 -4.22 -5.56 -5.75
CA ILE A 84 -3.76 -6.46 -4.68
C ILE A 84 -3.51 -7.87 -5.24
N GLU A 85 -2.32 -8.42 -4.97
CA GLU A 85 -2.07 -9.86 -5.10
C GLU A 85 -2.97 -10.61 -4.10
N GLY A 86 -3.99 -11.30 -4.60
CA GLY A 86 -4.88 -12.11 -3.76
C GLY A 86 -4.13 -13.05 -2.83
N GLY A 87 -4.58 -13.15 -1.58
CA GLY A 87 -4.09 -14.13 -0.62
C GLY A 87 -4.66 -15.52 -0.90
N HIS A 88 -4.01 -16.56 -0.38
CA HIS A 88 -4.59 -17.92 -0.41
C HIS A 88 -5.88 -17.97 0.43
N GLY A 89 -6.96 -18.50 -0.16
CA GLY A 89 -8.22 -18.80 0.53
C GLY A 89 -9.11 -17.60 0.86
N ALA A 90 -9.34 -16.69 -0.10
CA ALA A 90 -10.24 -15.52 0.02
C ALA A 90 -9.86 -14.50 1.12
N ARG A 91 -8.62 -14.54 1.62
CA ARG A 91 -8.11 -13.59 2.62
C ARG A 91 -7.42 -12.41 1.93
N ARG A 92 -7.73 -11.19 2.39
CA ARG A 92 -7.23 -9.91 1.85
C ARG A 92 -5.71 -9.68 1.99
N GLY A 93 -4.96 -10.58 2.65
CA GLY A 93 -3.53 -10.42 2.91
C GLY A 93 -2.72 -11.69 2.70
N LYS A 94 -1.45 -11.53 2.33
CA LYS A 94 -0.50 -12.60 2.03
C LYS A 94 0.54 -12.68 3.14
N GLN A 95 0.86 -13.90 3.57
CA GLN A 95 1.99 -14.14 4.45
C GLN A 95 3.27 -14.09 3.63
N LEU A 96 4.18 -13.19 3.99
CA LEU A 96 5.46 -13.02 3.29
C LEU A 96 6.57 -13.76 4.01
N HIS A 97 7.48 -14.41 3.31
CA HIS A 97 8.65 -15.06 3.95
C HIS A 97 9.74 -14.03 4.34
N VAL A 98 9.34 -13.05 5.14
CA VAL A 98 10.18 -11.98 5.68
C VAL A 98 10.10 -12.04 7.22
N ARG A 99 11.19 -11.70 7.90
CA ARG A 99 11.24 -11.52 9.35
C ARG A 99 11.26 -10.03 9.65
N LEU A 100 10.30 -9.56 10.44
CA LEU A 100 10.32 -8.20 10.98
C LEU A 100 10.94 -8.25 12.38
N ILE A 101 12.05 -7.56 12.58
CA ILE A 101 12.79 -7.51 13.84
C ILE A 101 12.63 -6.12 14.42
N SER A 102 11.76 -5.97 15.42
CA SER A 102 11.58 -4.69 16.10
C SER A 102 12.64 -4.49 17.16
N ARG A 103 13.47 -3.46 17.02
CA ARG A 103 14.45 -3.10 18.05
C ARG A 103 13.80 -2.42 19.26
N ALA A 104 12.70 -1.71 19.04
CA ALA A 104 11.99 -0.99 20.09
C ALA A 104 11.46 -1.90 21.20
N ASN A 105 11.05 -3.14 20.88
CA ASN A 105 10.47 -4.08 21.85
C ASN A 105 11.09 -5.49 21.81
N GLY A 106 12.14 -5.71 21.00
CA GLY A 106 12.79 -7.01 20.85
C GLY A 106 11.94 -8.09 20.20
N CYS A 107 10.78 -7.75 19.62
CA CYS A 107 9.86 -8.71 19.02
C CYS A 107 10.32 -9.11 17.61
N ILE A 108 10.19 -10.39 17.29
CA ILE A 108 10.43 -10.93 15.95
C ILE A 108 9.12 -11.51 15.42
N VAL A 109 8.58 -10.89 14.36
CA VAL A 109 7.44 -11.42 13.63
C VAL A 109 7.95 -12.23 12.45
N THR A 110 7.71 -13.53 12.48
CA THR A 110 7.99 -14.41 11.35
C THR A 110 6.73 -14.53 10.49
N LYS A 111 6.88 -14.34 9.18
CA LYS A 111 5.78 -14.39 8.22
C LYS A 111 4.67 -13.34 8.44
N PRO A 112 5.01 -12.04 8.39
CA PRO A 112 4.00 -10.99 8.54
C PRO A 112 2.94 -11.11 7.46
N ARG A 113 1.70 -10.77 7.83
CA ARG A 113 0.58 -10.70 6.90
C ARG A 113 0.48 -9.28 6.36
N CYS A 114 0.75 -9.12 5.08
CA CYS A 114 0.74 -7.82 4.41
C CYS A 114 -0.27 -7.80 3.26
N LEU A 115 -0.74 -6.62 2.88
CA LEU A 115 -1.26 -6.37 1.54
C LEU A 115 -0.07 -6.36 0.60
N VAL A 116 -0.14 -7.10 -0.50
CA VAL A 116 0.98 -7.21 -1.45
C VAL A 116 0.48 -6.76 -2.79
N MET A 117 1.20 -5.85 -3.44
CA MET A 117 0.81 -5.28 -4.72
C MET A 117 2.05 -5.18 -5.61
N LYS A 118 1.88 -5.32 -6.93
CA LYS A 118 2.97 -4.98 -7.86
C LYS A 118 3.22 -3.47 -7.80
N ALA A 119 4.48 -3.06 -7.79
CA ALA A 119 4.85 -1.67 -7.61
C ALA A 119 4.34 -0.77 -8.75
N ASP A 120 4.37 -1.26 -9.99
CA ASP A 120 3.87 -0.58 -11.19
C ASP A 120 2.35 -0.39 -11.18
N ALA A 121 1.60 -1.43 -10.83
CA ALA A 121 0.14 -1.39 -10.73
C ALA A 121 -0.32 -0.42 -9.63
N LEU A 122 0.36 -0.43 -8.48
CA LEU A 122 0.10 0.50 -7.39
C LEU A 122 0.40 1.96 -7.79
N ALA A 123 1.54 2.21 -8.43
CA ALA A 123 1.89 3.54 -8.91
C ALA A 123 0.87 4.04 -9.94
N ALA A 124 0.47 3.22 -10.91
CA ALA A 124 -0.53 3.57 -11.91
C ALA A 124 -1.89 3.91 -11.28
N PHE A 125 -2.33 3.13 -10.29
CA PHE A 125 -3.58 3.38 -9.57
C PHE A 125 -3.57 4.73 -8.83
N VAL A 126 -2.50 5.00 -8.07
CA VAL A 126 -2.36 6.23 -7.29
C VAL A 126 -2.23 7.47 -8.19
N GLU A 127 -1.52 7.35 -9.31
CA GLU A 127 -1.40 8.42 -10.31
C GLU A 127 -2.73 8.71 -11.01
N ALA A 128 -3.48 7.67 -11.40
CA ALA A 128 -4.79 7.83 -12.03
C ALA A 128 -5.78 8.56 -11.11
N ALA A 129 -5.75 8.25 -9.81
CA ALA A 129 -6.57 8.93 -8.82
C ALA A 129 -6.15 10.39 -8.58
N GLY A 130 -4.86 10.72 -8.76
CA GLY A 130 -4.34 12.08 -8.63
C GLY A 130 -4.64 13.02 -9.81
N ARG A 131 -4.94 12.48 -11.01
CA ARG A 131 -5.18 13.28 -12.23
C ARG A 131 -6.59 13.90 -12.34
N GLY A 132 -7.53 13.53 -11.47
CA GLY A 132 -8.90 14.08 -11.46
C GLY A 132 -9.04 15.55 -11.05
N ARG A 133 -7.94 16.34 -11.06
CA ARG A 133 -7.91 17.72 -10.55
C ARG A 133 -7.36 18.76 -11.53
N ARG A 134 -7.29 18.47 -12.82
CA ARG A 134 -7.05 19.50 -13.84
C ARG A 134 -8.35 19.89 -14.54
N SER A 135 -9.14 20.71 -13.85
CA SER A 135 -9.82 21.90 -14.38
C SER A 135 -10.97 22.26 -13.45
N ASP A 136 -11.05 23.54 -13.12
CA ASP A 136 -12.29 24.20 -12.72
C ASP A 136 -13.31 24.00 -13.86
N GLU A 137 -14.15 22.97 -13.79
CA GLU A 137 -15.42 22.90 -14.53
C GLU A 137 -16.25 21.70 -14.06
N ASP A 138 -17.38 22.01 -13.43
CA ASP A 138 -18.53 21.13 -13.28
C ASP A 138 -19.01 20.70 -14.68
N ALA A 139 -18.50 19.60 -15.21
CA ALA A 139 -19.17 18.70 -16.15
C ALA A 139 -18.19 17.65 -16.66
N ILE A 140 -18.48 16.37 -16.40
CA ILE A 140 -17.88 15.29 -17.16
C ILE A 140 -18.79 15.01 -18.35
N VAL A 141 -18.40 15.50 -19.54
CA VAL A 141 -18.93 15.04 -20.82
C VAL A 141 -18.06 13.87 -21.31
N LEU A 142 -18.67 12.73 -21.63
CA LEU A 142 -17.99 11.60 -22.27
C LEU A 142 -18.65 11.26 -23.60
N ALA A 143 -17.82 11.24 -24.66
CA ALA A 143 -18.05 10.50 -25.89
C ALA A 143 -17.50 9.07 -25.75
#